data_AF-A0AAJ3PTE6-F1
#
_entry.id   AF-A0AAJ3PTE6-F1
#
_cell.length_a   1.000
_cell.length_b   1.000
_cell.length_c   1.000
_cell.angle_alpha   90.00
_cell.angle_beta   90.00
_cell.angle_gamma   90.00
#
_symmetry.space_group_name_H-M   'P 1'
#
loop_
_entity.id
_entity.type
_entity.pdbx_description
1 polymer ?
#
loop_
_entity_poly.entity_id
_entity_poly.type
_entity_poly.pdbx_seq_one_letter_code
_entity_poly.pdbx_strand_id
1 'polypeptide(L)'
;MTNDMMNVRSLVEKSADADLLREMIGLAAERLMELEVGSATGADFGVKNSMRLTQRNGYRDRDWETRAGTVELRIPKLRKGSYFPSFLEPRRMAEKALTAVIQEAYIQGISTRSVDDLVKAMGMSGISKS
;
A
#
# COMPACT_ATOMS: atom_id res chain seq x y z
N MET A 1 -18.87 8.46 0.04
CA MET A 1 -19.66 7.22 -0.12
C MET A 1 -20.15 6.99 -1.54
N THR A 2 -20.88 7.92 -2.18
CA THR A 2 -21.38 7.71 -3.57
C THR A 2 -20.25 7.68 -4.61
N ASN A 3 -19.24 8.55 -4.48
CA ASN A 3 -18.06 8.51 -5.35
C ASN A 3 -17.20 7.26 -5.10
N ASP A 4 -17.07 6.81 -3.84
CA ASP A 4 -16.31 5.61 -3.48
C ASP A 4 -16.93 4.36 -4.13
N MET A 5 -18.26 4.25 -4.08
CA MET A 5 -19.00 3.15 -4.67
C MET A 5 -18.96 3.16 -6.21
N MET A 6 -18.96 4.35 -6.82
CA MET A 6 -18.76 4.50 -8.26
C MET A 6 -17.34 4.11 -8.70
N ASN A 7 -16.32 4.43 -7.89
CA ASN A 7 -14.93 4.07 -8.18
C ASN A 7 -14.75 2.54 -8.16
N VAL A 8 -15.26 1.87 -7.11
CA VAL A 8 -15.20 0.40 -6.97
C VAL A 8 -15.94 -0.31 -8.10
N ARG A 9 -17.14 0.15 -8.49
CA ARG A 9 -17.86 -0.44 -9.64
C ARG A 9 -17.09 -0.28 -10.95
N SER A 10 -16.51 0.89 -11.19
CA SER A 10 -15.76 1.15 -12.41
C SER A 10 -14.48 0.32 -12.52
N LEU A 11 -13.90 -0.08 -11.38
CA LEU A 11 -12.75 -0.98 -11.28
C LEU A 11 -13.13 -2.41 -11.66
N VAL A 12 -14.25 -2.92 -11.13
CA VAL A 12 -14.75 -4.28 -11.41
C VAL A 12 -15.11 -4.46 -12.89
N GLU A 13 -15.54 -3.41 -13.58
CA GLU A 13 -15.94 -3.47 -14.99
C GLU A 13 -14.77 -3.44 -15.98
N LYS A 14 -13.55 -3.08 -15.56
CA LYS A 14 -12.44 -2.74 -16.49
C LYS A 14 -11.22 -3.65 -16.42
N SER A 15 -11.08 -4.50 -15.39
CA SER A 15 -9.79 -5.11 -15.06
C SER A 15 -9.83 -6.64 -15.15
N ALA A 16 -8.74 -7.27 -15.63
CA ALA A 16 -8.51 -8.71 -15.44
C ALA A 16 -8.30 -8.99 -13.94
N ASP A 17 -8.64 -10.20 -13.46
CA ASP A 17 -8.76 -10.52 -12.02
C ASP A 17 -7.57 -10.09 -11.15
N ALA A 18 -6.33 -10.22 -11.64
CA ALA A 18 -5.12 -9.85 -10.90
C ALA A 18 -4.93 -8.33 -10.79
N ASP A 19 -5.23 -7.57 -11.85
CA ASP A 19 -5.15 -6.10 -11.84
C ASP A 19 -6.23 -5.51 -10.93
N LEU A 20 -7.42 -6.13 -10.89
CA LEU A 20 -8.51 -5.73 -10.00
C LEU A 20 -8.07 -5.76 -8.53
N LEU A 21 -7.45 -6.85 -8.08
CA LEU A 21 -6.99 -6.98 -6.69
C LEU A 21 -5.94 -5.92 -6.34
N ARG A 22 -4.98 -5.68 -7.23
CA ARG A 22 -3.95 -4.65 -7.05
C ARG A 22 -4.56 -3.26 -6.87
N GLU A 23 -5.52 -2.92 -7.73
CA GLU A 23 -6.21 -1.63 -7.67
C GLU A 23 -7.10 -1.49 -6.44
N MET A 24 -7.82 -2.55 -6.04
CA MET A 24 -8.61 -2.57 -4.81
C MET A 24 -7.75 -2.35 -3.57
N ILE A 25 -6.58 -2.98 -3.50
CA ILE A 25 -5.62 -2.76 -2.41
C ILE A 25 -5.12 -1.32 -2.42
N GLY A 26 -4.80 -0.76 -3.59
CA GLY A 26 -4.39 0.64 -3.74
C GLY A 26 -5.44 1.61 -3.22
N LEU A 27 -6.71 1.42 -3.60
CA LEU A 27 -7.83 2.23 -3.14
C LEU A 27 -8.03 2.14 -1.62
N ALA A 28 -7.98 0.92 -1.07
CA ALA A 28 -8.10 0.68 0.36
C ALA A 28 -6.96 1.34 1.14
N ALA A 29 -5.73 1.21 0.65
CA ALA A 29 -4.54 1.83 1.25
C ALA A 29 -4.63 3.35 1.23
N GLU A 30 -5.02 3.97 0.11
CA GLU A 30 -5.25 5.41 0.02
C GLU A 30 -6.31 5.86 1.04
N ARG A 31 -7.42 5.13 1.15
CA ARG A 31 -8.49 5.49 2.08
C ARG A 31 -8.07 5.38 3.53
N LEU A 32 -7.33 4.32 3.89
CA LEU A 32 -6.77 4.18 5.24
C LEU A 32 -5.81 5.33 5.56
N MET A 33 -4.93 5.70 4.62
CA MET A 33 -4.03 6.83 4.81
C MET A 33 -4.77 8.15 5.00
N GLU A 34 -5.85 8.37 4.25
CA GLU A 34 -6.70 9.56 4.41
C GLU A 34 -7.33 9.65 5.80
N LEU A 35 -7.80 8.53 6.34
CA LEU A 35 -8.38 8.45 7.69
C LEU A 35 -7.33 8.68 8.78
N GLU A 36 -6.18 8.01 8.69
CA GLU A 36 -5.08 8.17 9.64
C GLU A 36 -4.60 9.63 9.68
N VAL A 37 -4.42 10.24 8.51
CA VAL A 37 -3.97 11.63 8.41
C VAL A 37 -5.05 12.59 8.87
N GLY A 38 -6.32 12.36 8.53
CA GLY A 38 -7.45 13.16 9.01
C GLY A 38 -7.53 13.19 10.53
N SER A 39 -7.31 12.04 11.18
CA SER A 39 -7.19 11.92 12.63
C SER A 39 -6.00 12.71 13.18
N ALA A 40 -4.82 12.60 12.55
CA ALA A 40 -3.62 13.33 12.96
C ALA A 40 -3.71 14.86 12.78
N THR A 41 -4.42 15.33 11.74
CA THR A 41 -4.62 16.76 11.48
C THR A 41 -5.80 17.36 12.24
N GLY A 42 -6.71 16.52 12.77
CA GLY A 42 -7.96 16.93 13.40
C GLY A 42 -8.99 17.49 12.40
N ALA A 43 -8.80 17.23 11.10
CA ALA A 43 -9.65 17.74 10.03
C ALA A 43 -9.39 16.99 8.72
N ASP A 44 -10.44 16.78 7.93
CA ASP A 44 -10.34 16.16 6.60
C ASP A 44 -9.59 17.05 5.59
N PHE A 45 -9.22 16.44 4.46
CA PHE A 45 -8.57 17.16 3.37
C PHE A 45 -9.46 18.29 2.83
N GLY A 46 -8.87 19.48 2.64
CA GLY A 46 -9.58 20.65 2.08
C GLY A 46 -10.60 21.32 3.00
N VAL A 47 -10.95 20.73 4.15
CA VAL A 47 -11.96 21.29 5.06
C VAL A 47 -11.38 22.41 5.92
N LYS A 48 -12.03 23.59 5.90
CA LYS A 48 -11.69 24.68 6.82
C LYS A 48 -12.13 24.31 8.24
N ASN A 49 -11.17 24.19 9.15
CA ASN A 49 -11.41 23.94 10.57
C ASN A 49 -10.44 24.80 11.39
N SER A 50 -10.98 25.59 12.33
CA SER A 50 -10.19 26.45 13.23
C SER A 50 -9.34 25.65 14.22
N MET A 51 -9.75 24.42 14.55
CA MET A 51 -9.06 23.54 15.50
C MET A 51 -8.02 22.63 14.84
N ARG A 52 -7.70 22.85 13.55
CA ARG A 52 -6.75 22.00 12.81
C ARG A 52 -5.34 22.11 13.41
N LEU A 53 -4.72 20.97 13.69
CA LEU A 53 -3.41 20.90 14.35
C LEU A 53 -2.24 21.12 13.38
N THR A 54 -2.32 20.56 12.17
CA THR A 54 -1.27 20.66 11.17
C THR A 54 -1.84 20.57 9.76
N GLN A 55 -1.10 21.07 8.77
CA GLN A 55 -1.49 21.06 7.36
C GLN A 55 -0.77 19.95 6.62
N ARG A 56 -1.38 19.44 5.55
CA ARG A 56 -0.71 18.53 4.61
C ARG A 56 0.18 19.33 3.66
N ASN A 57 1.28 18.75 3.21
CA ASN A 57 2.28 19.40 2.36
C ASN A 57 2.76 18.48 1.22
N GLY A 58 1.81 18.07 0.38
CA GLY A 58 2.06 17.16 -0.74
C GLY A 58 2.19 15.70 -0.32
N TYR A 59 2.83 14.91 -1.18
CA TYR A 59 2.93 13.46 -1.07
C TYR A 59 4.39 12.99 -1.26
N ARG A 60 4.71 11.79 -0.77
CA ARG A 60 5.89 11.02 -1.14
C ARG A 60 5.42 9.76 -1.87
N ASP A 61 5.99 9.50 -3.03
CA ASP A 61 5.71 8.28 -3.77
C ASP A 61 6.54 7.14 -3.17
N ARG A 62 5.95 5.94 -3.11
CA ARG A 62 6.59 4.74 -2.61
C ARG A 62 5.89 3.51 -3.17
N ASP A 63 6.68 2.58 -3.68
CA ASP A 63 6.16 1.28 -4.09
C ASP A 63 5.92 0.38 -2.86
N TRP A 64 4.83 -0.35 -2.90
CA TRP A 64 4.49 -1.36 -1.90
C TRP A 64 4.30 -2.70 -2.60
N GLU A 65 5.22 -3.61 -2.36
CA GLU A 65 5.18 -4.92 -2.99
C GLU A 65 4.23 -5.84 -2.20
N THR A 66 3.17 -6.29 -2.86
CA THR A 66 2.14 -7.16 -2.28
C THR A 66 2.02 -8.45 -3.08
N ARG A 67 1.30 -9.45 -2.54
CA ARG A 67 0.99 -10.68 -3.29
C ARG A 67 0.16 -10.45 -4.56
N ALA A 68 -0.51 -9.30 -4.70
CA ALA A 68 -1.24 -8.92 -5.92
C ALA A 68 -0.37 -8.09 -6.89
N GLY A 69 0.94 -8.01 -6.63
CA GLY A 69 1.89 -7.18 -7.37
C GLY A 69 2.22 -5.87 -6.67
N THR A 70 2.99 -5.04 -7.35
CA THR A 70 3.48 -3.75 -6.83
C THR A 70 2.42 -2.67 -6.90
N VAL A 71 2.06 -2.11 -5.75
CA VAL A 71 1.10 -1.01 -5.61
C VAL A 71 1.87 0.29 -5.39
N GLU A 72 1.69 1.27 -6.27
CA GLU A 72 2.26 2.61 -6.10
C GLU A 72 1.45 3.39 -5.05
N LEU A 73 2.09 3.80 -3.95
CA LEU A 73 1.46 4.56 -2.89
C LEU A 73 1.90 6.02 -2.91
N ARG A 74 0.92 6.93 -2.79
CA ARG A 74 1.17 8.36 -2.59
C ARG A 74 0.93 8.72 -1.13
N ILE A 75 1.99 8.64 -0.33
CA ILE A 75 1.85 8.79 1.11
C ILE A 75 1.81 10.28 1.49
N PRO A 76 0.78 10.78 2.19
CA PRO A 76 0.67 12.19 2.55
C PRO A 76 1.85 12.68 3.42
N LYS A 77 2.28 13.92 3.20
CA LYS A 77 3.25 14.61 4.05
C LYS A 77 2.54 15.60 4.96
N LEU A 78 3.00 15.69 6.20
CA LEU A 78 2.56 16.72 7.14
C LEU A 78 3.55 17.89 7.13
N ARG A 79 3.06 19.11 7.30
CA ARG A 79 3.87 20.33 7.37
C ARG A 79 4.65 20.43 8.68
N LYS A 80 4.09 19.90 9.76
CA LYS A 80 4.73 19.71 11.06
C LYS A 80 4.45 18.29 11.55
N GLY A 81 5.46 17.64 12.12
CA GLY A 81 5.43 16.23 12.52
C GLY A 81 5.77 15.28 11.36
N SER A 82 5.72 13.98 11.64
CA SER A 82 5.92 12.92 10.64
C SER A 82 4.69 12.02 10.60
N TYR A 83 4.39 11.50 9.40
CA TYR A 83 3.35 10.50 9.19
C TYR A 83 3.92 9.32 8.42
N PHE A 84 3.65 8.13 8.93
CA PHE A 84 3.98 6.87 8.29
C PHE A 84 2.78 5.92 8.45
N PRO A 85 2.24 5.37 7.34
CA PRO A 85 1.04 4.53 7.39
C PRO A 85 1.25 3.32 8.29
N SER A 86 0.26 3.00 9.13
CA SER A 86 0.42 1.95 10.15
C SER A 86 0.54 0.54 9.57
N PHE A 87 0.05 0.32 8.34
CA PHE A 87 0.12 -0.95 7.64
C PHE A 87 1.47 -1.21 6.93
N LEU A 88 2.34 -0.20 6.87
CA LEU A 88 3.68 -0.35 6.28
C LEU A 88 4.74 -0.56 7.36
N GLU A 89 5.87 -1.15 6.97
CA GLU A 89 7.07 -1.19 7.80
C GLU A 89 8.12 -0.20 7.29
N PRO A 90 8.82 0.54 8.17
CA PRO A 90 9.92 1.40 7.77
C PRO A 90 11.00 0.62 7.02
N ARG A 91 11.48 1.18 5.90
CA ARG A 91 12.58 0.64 5.08
C ARG A 91 12.32 -0.71 4.40
N ARG A 92 11.13 -1.32 4.52
CA ARG A 92 10.77 -2.55 3.80
C ARG A 92 9.74 -2.28 2.71
N MET A 93 9.97 -2.78 1.50
CA MET A 93 9.06 -2.59 0.37
C MET A 93 7.96 -3.67 0.35
N ALA A 94 8.30 -4.88 0.81
CA ALA A 94 7.38 -6.01 0.85
C ALA A 94 6.38 -5.95 2.01
N GLU A 95 5.16 -6.44 1.77
CA GLU A 95 4.20 -6.74 2.83
C GLU A 95 4.69 -7.86 3.78
N LYS A 96 4.22 -7.82 5.04
CA LYS A 96 4.59 -8.84 6.04
C LYS A 96 4.16 -10.25 5.64
N ALA A 97 3.00 -10.37 5.00
CA ALA A 97 2.45 -11.66 4.58
C ALA A 97 3.37 -12.36 3.58
N LEU A 98 3.95 -11.62 2.63
CA LEU A 98 4.93 -12.16 1.69
C LEU A 98 6.19 -12.63 2.41
N THR A 99 6.70 -11.83 3.36
CA THR A 99 7.87 -12.21 4.16
C THR A 99 7.62 -13.54 4.89
N ALA A 100 6.42 -13.74 5.46
CA ALA A 100 6.05 -14.97 6.14
C ALA A 100 5.99 -16.18 5.18
N VAL A 101 5.45 -16.02 3.97
CA VAL A 101 5.44 -17.09 2.94
C VAL A 101 6.86 -17.50 2.56
N ILE A 102 7.77 -16.55 2.42
CA ILE A 102 9.18 -16.81 2.08
C ILE A 102 9.90 -17.52 3.22
N GLN A 103 9.63 -17.13 4.47
CA GLN A 103 10.15 -17.82 5.65
C GLN A 103 9.68 -19.28 5.70
N GLU A 104 8.39 -19.52 5.45
CA GLU A 104 7.85 -20.88 5.39
C GLU A 104 8.48 -21.69 4.27
N ALA A 105 8.63 -21.11 3.07
CA ALA A 105 9.30 -21.77 1.96
C ALA A 105 10.74 -22.20 2.28
N TYR A 106 11.47 -21.38 3.05
CA TYR A 106 12.80 -21.73 3.54
C TYR A 106 12.77 -22.92 4.52
N ILE A 107 11.82 -22.93 5.45
CA ILE A 107 11.63 -24.02 6.43
C ILE A 107 11.32 -25.35 5.71
N GLN A 108 10.50 -25.30 4.66
CA GLN A 108 10.15 -26.46 3.84
C GLN A 108 11.28 -26.89 2.88
N GLY A 109 12.42 -26.21 2.87
CA GLY A 109 13.57 -26.56 2.03
C GLY A 109 13.38 -26.22 0.54
N ILE A 110 12.47 -25.30 0.21
CA ILE A 110 12.28 -24.84 -1.18
C ILE A 110 13.51 -24.04 -1.61
N SER A 111 13.99 -24.33 -2.83
CA SER A 111 15.13 -23.60 -3.42
C SER A 111 14.85 -22.10 -3.51
N THR A 112 15.83 -21.28 -3.10
CA THR A 112 15.71 -19.81 -3.18
C THR A 112 15.51 -19.31 -4.61
N ARG A 113 15.95 -20.07 -5.63
CA ARG A 113 15.68 -19.76 -7.04
C ARG A 113 14.21 -19.97 -7.40
N SER A 114 13.61 -21.05 -6.93
CA SER A 114 12.19 -21.32 -7.16
C SER A 114 11.29 -20.29 -6.45
N VAL A 115 11.70 -19.82 -5.28
CA VAL A 115 11.03 -18.71 -4.59
C VAL A 115 11.20 -17.41 -5.37
N ASP A 116 12.39 -17.10 -5.88
CA ASP A 116 12.65 -15.93 -6.72
C ASP A 116 11.81 -15.94 -8.01
N ASP A 117 11.73 -17.08 -8.69
CA ASP A 117 10.89 -17.26 -9.89
C ASP A 117 9.41 -17.02 -9.58
N LEU A 118 8.92 -17.51 -8.43
CA LEU A 118 7.55 -17.26 -7.97
C LEU A 118 7.31 -15.78 -7.69
N VAL A 119 8.21 -15.11 -6.97
CA VAL A 119 8.08 -13.68 -6.63
C VAL A 119 8.06 -12.82 -7.91
N LYS A 120 8.89 -13.15 -8.89
CA LYS A 120 8.89 -12.50 -10.22
C LYS A 120 7.57 -12.74 -10.97
N ALA A 121 7.06 -13.98 -10.95
CA ALA A 121 5.78 -14.31 -11.57
C ALA A 121 4.60 -13.56 -10.94
N MET A 122 4.72 -13.16 -9.68
CA MET A 122 3.72 -12.32 -8.97
C MET A 122 3.87 -10.82 -9.27
N GLY A 123 4.77 -10.41 -10.18
CA GLY A 123 4.92 -9.03 -10.64
C GLY A 123 5.84 -8.18 -9.76
N MET A 124 6.66 -8.79 -8.92
CA MET A 124 7.63 -8.12 -8.07
C MET A 124 9.04 -8.16 -8.67
N SER A 125 9.95 -7.35 -8.14
CA SER A 125 11.33 -7.24 -8.64
C SER A 125 12.16 -8.55 -8.51
N GLY A 126 11.76 -9.44 -7.61
CA GLY A 126 12.42 -10.70 -7.28
C GLY A 126 12.94 -10.71 -5.84
N ILE A 127 13.52 -11.84 -5.41
CA ILE A 127 14.16 -11.93 -4.11
C ILE A 127 15.57 -12.53 -4.21
N SER A 128 16.49 -11.82 -3.56
CA SER A 128 17.87 -12.25 -3.38
C SER A 128 17.98 -13.24 -2.22
N LYS A 129 18.96 -14.14 -2.26
CA LYS A 129 19.31 -15.01 -1.12
C LYS A 129 19.73 -14.20 0.12
N SER A 130 20.33 -13.03 -0.11
CA SER A 130 20.88 -12.12 0.89
C SER A 130 19.87 -11.04 1.27
#